data_AF-A0A7C6PBW9-F1
#
_entry.id   AF-A0A7C6PBW9-F1
#
_cell.length_a   1.000
_cell.length_b   1.000
_cell.length_c   1.000
_cell.angle_alpha   90.00
_cell.angle_beta   90.00
_cell.angle_gamma   90.00
#
_symmetry.space_group_name_H-M   'P 1'
#
loop_
_entity.id
_entity.type
_entity.pdbx_description
1 polymer ?
#
loop_
_entity_poly.entity_id
_entity_poly.type
_entity_poly.pdbx_seq_one_letter_code
_entity_poly.pdbx_strand_id
1 'polypeptide(L)'
;MQNDFWGKSNGTSLVKHTNDVLQAVDILHKKKLGNIQDEWWLALRYAALLHDLGKIDPDFQGMLKKTITDSSRGPEQEKGK
;
A
#
# COMPACT_ATOMS: atom_id res chain seq x y z
N MET A 1 -1.54 19.08 6.32
CA MET A 1 -0.45 18.11 6.12
C MET A 1 -0.70 17.44 4.78
N GLN A 2 0.18 17.67 3.81
CA GLN A 2 0.09 17.02 2.50
C GLN A 2 0.48 15.55 2.70
N ASN A 3 -0.40 14.62 2.32
CA ASN A 3 -0.21 13.18 2.54
C ASN A 3 0.76 12.62 1.47
N ASP A 4 2.06 12.86 1.67
CA ASP A 4 3.10 12.59 0.68
C ASP A 4 3.70 11.17 0.74
N PHE A 5 3.14 10.31 1.61
CA PHE A 5 3.55 8.92 1.73
C PHE A 5 2.90 8.05 0.68
N TRP A 6 3.73 7.34 -0.08
CA TRP A 6 3.28 6.39 -1.08
C TRP A 6 3.03 5.02 -0.42
N GLY A 7 1.88 4.42 -0.73
CA GLY A 7 1.55 3.05 -0.36
C GLY A 7 2.00 2.03 -1.41
N LYS A 8 2.08 2.45 -2.67
CA LYS A 8 2.53 1.62 -3.79
C LYS A 8 3.52 2.36 -4.68
N SER A 9 4.34 1.60 -5.38
CA SER A 9 5.30 2.09 -6.37
C SER A 9 4.66 2.69 -7.62
N ASN A 10 3.33 2.71 -7.76
CA ASN A 10 2.63 3.36 -8.88
C ASN A 10 2.08 4.75 -8.53
N GLY A 11 2.49 5.33 -7.40
CA GLY A 11 2.00 6.63 -6.94
C GLY A 11 0.74 6.59 -6.08
N THR A 12 0.15 5.42 -5.84
CA THR A 12 -0.98 5.31 -4.90
C THR A 12 -0.54 5.73 -3.51
N SER A 13 -1.24 6.69 -2.89
CA SER A 13 -0.95 7.15 -1.53
C SER A 13 -1.18 6.06 -0.49
N LEU A 14 -0.45 6.12 0.62
CA LEU A 14 -0.57 5.16 1.72
C LEU A 14 -1.99 5.16 2.29
N VAL A 15 -2.58 6.35 2.47
CA VAL A 15 -3.97 6.50 2.95
C VAL A 15 -4.97 5.83 2.00
N LYS A 16 -4.84 6.05 0.69
CA LYS A 16 -5.74 5.43 -0.29
C LYS A 16 -5.62 3.90 -0.24
N HIS A 17 -4.38 3.38 -0.26
CA HIS A 17 -4.12 1.95 -0.17
C HIS A 17 -4.71 1.34 1.11
N THR A 18 -4.46 1.94 2.28
CA THR A 18 -5.02 1.47 3.55
C THR A 18 -6.56 1.48 3.55
N ASN A 19 -7.19 2.53 3.00
CA ASN A 19 -8.65 2.59 2.87
C ASN A 19 -9.21 1.51 1.93
N ASP A 20 -8.55 1.24 0.81
CA ASP A 20 -8.94 0.18 -0.12
C ASP A 20 -8.93 -1.20 0.59
N VAL A 21 -7.92 -1.47 1.43
CA VAL A 21 -7.82 -2.71 2.22
C VAL A 21 -8.89 -2.78 3.32
N LEU A 22 -9.14 -1.68 4.05
CA LEU A 22 -10.19 -1.64 5.08
C LEU A 22 -11.58 -1.91 4.49
N GLN A 23 -11.88 -1.34 3.32
CA GLN A 23 -13.14 -1.62 2.61
C GLN A 23 -13.24 -3.09 2.20
N ALA A 24 -12.13 -3.71 1.77
CA ALA A 24 -12.13 -5.14 1.46
C ALA A 24 -12.44 -5.99 2.69
N VAL A 25 -11.86 -5.67 3.85
CA VAL A 25 -12.18 -6.35 5.13
C VAL A 25 -13.66 -6.21 5.47
N ASP A 26 -14.24 -5.02 5.35
CA ASP A 26 -15.66 -4.79 5.64
C ASP A 26 -16.59 -5.55 4.70
N ILE A 27 -16.25 -5.66 3.42
CA ILE A 27 -17.00 -6.45 2.44
C ILE A 27 -16.93 -7.94 2.78
N LEU A 28 -15.75 -8.44 3.15
CA LEU A 28 -15.56 -9.84 3.55
C LEU A 28 -16.34 -10.17 4.82
N HIS A 29 -16.32 -9.27 5.81
CA HIS A 29 -17.08 -9.43 7.05
C HIS A 29 -18.59 -9.52 6.78
N LYS A 30 -19.13 -8.62 5.96
CA LYS A 30 -20.55 -8.63 5.57
C LYS A 30 -20.97 -9.89 4.83
N LYS A 31 -20.06 -10.48 4.05
CA LYS A 31 -20.32 -11.72 3.31
C LYS A 31 -20.31 -12.97 4.22
N LYS A 32 -19.90 -12.86 5.49
CA LYS A 32 -19.81 -13.94 6.48
C LYS A 32 -19.34 -15.26 5.85
N LEU A 33 -18.08 -15.31 5.39
CA LEU A 33 -17.46 -16.48 4.77
C LEU A 33 -17.24 -17.68 5.72
N GLY A 34 -18.05 -17.83 6.75
CA GLY A 34 -17.95 -18.83 7.79
C GLY A 34 -18.40 -18.31 9.15
N ASN A 35 -18.30 -19.16 10.17
CA ASN A 35 -18.56 -18.79 11.55
C ASN A 35 -17.28 -18.27 12.21
N ILE A 36 -16.89 -17.05 11.86
CA ILE A 36 -15.75 -16.35 12.45
C ILE A 36 -16.28 -15.39 13.52
N GLN A 37 -15.70 -15.42 14.72
CA GLN A 37 -16.10 -14.55 15.83
C GLN A 37 -15.76 -13.08 15.52
N ASP A 38 -16.57 -12.15 16.02
CA ASP A 38 -16.46 -10.72 15.72
C ASP A 38 -15.11 -10.13 16.16
N GLU A 39 -14.48 -10.67 17.19
CA GLU A 39 -13.16 -10.27 17.68
C GLU A 39 -12.06 -10.51 16.62
N TRP A 40 -12.18 -11.56 15.81
CA TRP A 40 -11.24 -11.82 14.73
C TRP A 40 -11.42 -10.84 13.58
N TRP A 41 -12.64 -10.38 13.31
CA TRP A 41 -12.88 -9.31 12.34
C TRP A 41 -12.33 -7.98 12.83
N LEU A 42 -12.46 -7.69 14.12
CA LEU A 42 -11.85 -6.53 14.74
C LEU A 42 -10.30 -6.58 14.65
N ALA A 43 -9.70 -7.73 14.99
CA ALA A 43 -8.27 -7.94 14.86
C ALA A 43 -7.79 -7.76 13.41
N LEU A 44 -8.52 -8.30 12.44
CA LEU A 44 -8.21 -8.15 11.02
C LEU A 44 -8.29 -6.68 10.57
N ARG A 45 -9.27 -5.92 11.08
CA ARG A 45 -9.38 -4.48 10.78
C ARG A 45 -8.19 -3.69 11.32
N TYR A 46 -7.70 -4.01 12.53
CA TYR A 46 -6.48 -3.41 13.06
C TYR A 46 -5.23 -3.80 12.27
N ALA A 47 -5.12 -5.07 11.88
CA ALA A 47 -4.03 -5.52 11.01
C ALA A 47 -4.06 -4.78 9.67
N ALA A 48 -5.22 -4.66 9.02
CA ALA A 48 -5.38 -3.90 7.79
C ALA A 48 -4.99 -2.42 7.93
N LEU A 49 -5.36 -1.79 9.04
CA LEU A 49 -5.01 -0.39 9.32
C LEU A 49 -3.50 -0.17 9.46
N LEU A 50 -2.80 -1.11 10.10
CA LEU A 50 -1.40 -0.93 10.54
C LEU A 50 -0.37 -1.70 9.71
N HIS A 51 -0.77 -2.61 8.81
CA HIS A 51 0.14 -3.52 8.11
C HIS A 51 1.29 -2.81 7.39
N ASP A 52 1.00 -1.64 6.83
CA ASP A 52 1.94 -0.84 6.04
C ASP A 52 2.39 0.43 6.77
N LEU A 53 2.20 0.52 8.10
CA LEU A 53 2.63 1.68 8.88
C LEU A 53 4.14 1.94 8.70
N GLY A 54 4.95 0.88 8.58
CA GLY A 54 6.38 0.98 8.31
C GLY A 54 6.73 1.69 6.99
N LYS A 55 5.78 1.85 6.06
CA LYS A 55 6.03 2.58 4.80
C LYS A 55 6.21 4.08 4.98
N ILE A 56 5.93 4.64 6.17
CA ILE A 56 6.26 6.04 6.47
C ILE A 56 7.77 6.24 6.68
N ASP A 57 8.52 5.15 6.82
CA ASP A 57 9.98 5.18 6.93
C ASP A 57 10.61 5.90 5.72
N PRO A 58 11.50 6.89 5.95
CA PRO A 58 12.13 7.66 4.87
C PRO A 58 12.93 6.81 3.89
N ASP A 59 13.65 5.79 4.36
CA ASP A 59 14.48 4.94 3.51
C ASP A 59 13.58 4.07 2.61
N PHE A 60 12.49 3.55 3.18
CA PHE A 60 11.47 2.84 2.42
C PHE A 60 10.81 3.73 1.36
N GLN A 61 10.43 4.97 1.70
CA GLN A 61 9.88 5.91 0.71
C GLN A 61 10.88 6.24 -0.40
N GLY A 62 12.17 6.39 -0.06
CA GLY A 62 13.24 6.58 -1.03
C GLY A 62 13.34 5.43 -2.02
N MET A 63 13.32 4.19 -1.53
CA MET A 63 13.30 2.98 -2.37
C MET A 63 12.06 2.91 -3.26
N LEU A 64 10.88 3.14 -2.68
CA LEU A 64 9.59 3.01 -3.36
C LEU A 64 9.45 4.01 -4.52
N LYS A 65 9.98 5.23 -4.36
CA LYS A 65 9.96 6.29 -5.38
C LYS A 65 11.04 6.08 -6.45
N LYS A 66 12.20 5.49 -6.10
CA LYS A 66 13.26 5.15 -7.06
C LYS A 66 12.83 4.06 -8.05
N THR A 67 12.02 3.09 -7.62
CA THR A 67 11.48 2.06 -8.53
C THR A 67 10.72 2.66 -9.72
N ILE A 68 10.04 3.80 -9.56
CA ILE A 68 9.44 4.52 -10.71
C ILE A 68 10.50 5.09 -11.63
N THR A 69 11.48 5.82 -11.09
CA THR A 69 12.47 6.53 -11.93
C THR A 69 13.27 5.56 -12.78
N ASP A 70 13.52 4.35 -12.29
CA ASP A 70 14.21 3.32 -13.06
C ASP A 70 13.28 2.62 -14.05
N SER A 71 12.00 2.42 -13.73
CA SER A 71 11.01 1.85 -14.65
C SER A 71 10.57 2.80 -15.78
N SER A 72 10.81 4.10 -15.62
CA SER A 72 10.51 5.15 -16.60
C SER A 72 11.72 5.53 -17.49
N ARG A 73 12.91 5.00 -17.19
CA ARG A 73 14.05 5.00 -18.11
C ARG A 73 13.96 3.76 -19.00
N GLY A 74 13.27 3.90 -20.12
CA GLY A 74 13.35 2.92 -21.21
C GLY A 74 14.77 2.77 -21.76
N PRO A 75 15.07 1.68 -22.49
CA PRO A 75 16.42 1.38 -23.00
C PRO A 75 16.76 2.30 -24.17
N GLU A 76 17.13 3.56 -23.91
CA GLU A 76 17.46 4.49 -25.00
C GLU A 76 18.66 5.41 -24.70
N GLN A 77 19.59 4.99 -23.85
CA GLN A 77 20.88 5.67 -23.69
C GLN A 77 22.04 4.68 -23.70
N GLU A 78 22.18 3.94 -24.79
CA GLU A 78 23.39 3.16 -25.07
C GLU A 78 23.71 3.07 -26.57
N LYS A 79 23.59 4.18 -27.31
CA LYS A 79 24.24 4.33 -28.63
C LYS A 79 24.71 5.77 -28.83
N GLY A 80 26.01 5.97 -28.83
CA GLY A 80 26.63 7.27 -29.16
C GLY A 80 28.06 7.40 -28.65
N LYS A 81 28.95 6.51 -29.07
CA LYS A 81 30.38 6.82 -29.25
C LYS A 81 30.66 6.83 -30.74
#